data_AF-A0A5D4XPS3-F1
#
_entry.id   AF-A0A5D4XPS3-F1
#
_cell.length_a   1.000
_cell.length_b   1.000
_cell.length_c   1.000
_cell.angle_alpha   90.00
_cell.angle_beta   90.00
_cell.angle_gamma   90.00
#
_symmetry.space_group_name_H-M   'P 1'
#
loop_
_entity.id
_entity.type
_entity.pdbx_description
1 polymer ?
#
loop_
_entity_poly.entity_id
_entity_poly.type
_entity_poly.pdbx_seq_one_letter_code
_entity_poly.pdbx_strand_id
1 'polypeptide(L)'
;MAIEAALIKPVVDALLALFRESNDLKLKRNAEQALRDAIRELLQANPDENRAEARIAIARAAGILSEDIVLAEDMLKKHRATRAKTRGKTATGRKRKPAAQGDDDAAKPQQARPAKKAAKPPPRKPGT
;
A
#
# COMPACT_ATOMS: atom_id res chain seq x y z
N MET A 1 -1.03 20.34 -62.27
CA MET A 1 -1.85 20.99 -61.23
C MET A 1 -0.96 21.22 -60.02
N ALA A 2 -0.63 22.48 -59.73
CA ALA A 2 0.24 22.87 -58.62
C ALA A 2 -0.64 23.30 -57.43
N ILE A 3 -1.43 22.37 -56.91
CA ILE A 3 -1.91 22.51 -55.55
C ILE A 3 -0.78 21.93 -54.67
N GLU A 4 -0.76 22.29 -53.40
CA GLU A 4 -0.46 21.37 -52.28
C GLU A 4 0.82 21.60 -51.49
N ALA A 5 1.97 22.03 -52.03
CA ALA A 5 3.19 22.14 -51.19
C ALA A 5 3.08 23.16 -50.02
N ALA A 6 2.41 24.30 -50.24
CA ALA A 6 2.18 25.31 -49.20
C ALA A 6 1.13 24.89 -48.15
N LEU A 7 0.24 23.95 -48.51
CA LEU A 7 -0.82 23.43 -47.63
C LEU A 7 -0.38 22.19 -46.84
N ILE A 8 0.65 21.46 -47.28
CA ILE A 8 1.14 20.27 -46.57
C ILE A 8 1.61 20.62 -45.14
N LYS A 9 2.44 21.66 -44.96
CA LYS A 9 2.95 22.04 -43.64
C LYS A 9 1.85 22.41 -42.64
N PRO A 10 0.90 23.32 -42.94
CA PRO A 10 -0.18 23.63 -41.99
C PRO A 10 -1.11 22.46 -41.71
N VAL A 11 -1.34 21.56 -42.67
CA VAL A 11 -2.13 20.34 -42.44
C VAL A 11 -1.37 19.38 -41.52
N VAL A 12 -0.08 19.16 -41.75
CA VAL A 12 0.77 18.33 -40.87
C VAL A 12 0.83 18.92 -39.47
N ASP A 13 1.00 20.23 -39.34
CA ASP A 13 1.02 20.92 -38.05
C ASP A 13 -0.33 20.77 -37.31
N ALA A 14 -1.46 20.87 -38.02
CA ALA A 14 -2.80 20.63 -37.47
C ALA A 14 -2.99 19.18 -37.01
N LEU A 15 -2.53 18.19 -37.80
CA LEU A 15 -2.57 16.78 -37.42
C LEU A 15 -1.69 16.50 -36.20
N LEU A 16 -0.49 17.07 -36.15
CA LEU A 16 0.41 16.93 -34.99
C LEU A 16 -0.15 17.65 -33.75
N ALA A 17 -0.84 18.78 -33.91
CA ALA A 17 -1.53 19.45 -32.82
C ALA A 17 -2.68 18.60 -32.26
N LEU A 18 -3.53 18.05 -33.14
CA LEU A 18 -4.62 17.16 -32.75
C LEU A 18 -4.10 15.87 -32.09
N PHE A 19 -2.98 15.31 -32.57
CA PHE A 19 -2.34 14.17 -31.93
C PHE A 19 -1.84 14.49 -30.51
N ARG A 20 -1.18 15.65 -30.33
CA ARG A 20 -0.74 16.13 -29.02
C ARG A 20 -1.92 16.29 -28.05
N GLU A 21 -2.99 16.95 -28.49
CA GLU A 21 -4.20 17.13 -27.69
C GLU A 21 -4.83 15.79 -27.28
N SER A 22 -4.87 14.81 -28.19
CA SER A 22 -5.36 13.47 -27.88
C SER A 22 -4.51 12.74 -26.84
N ASN A 23 -3.19 12.95 -26.85
CA ASN A 23 -2.28 12.35 -25.88
C ASN A 23 -2.39 13.02 -24.52
N ASP A 24 -2.57 14.34 -24.47
CA ASP A 24 -2.80 15.08 -23.23
C ASP A 24 -4.10 14.64 -22.55
N LEU A 25 -5.17 14.41 -23.33
CA LEU A 25 -6.43 13.87 -22.81
C LEU A 25 -6.26 12.46 -22.21
N LYS A 26 -5.49 11.59 -22.86
CA LYS A 26 -5.16 10.26 -22.33
C LYS A 26 -4.33 10.36 -21.05
N LEU A 27 -3.34 11.26 -21.03
CA LEU A 27 -2.48 11.47 -19.86
C LEU A 27 -3.30 11.95 -18.66
N LYS A 28 -4.20 12.93 -18.86
CA LYS A 28 -5.12 13.42 -17.81
C LYS A 28 -6.03 12.31 -17.29
N ARG A 29 -6.65 11.51 -18.17
CA ARG A 29 -7.49 10.37 -17.75
C ARG A 29 -6.71 9.33 -16.93
N ASN A 30 -5.49 9.00 -17.35
CA ASN A 30 -4.63 8.08 -16.63
C ASN A 30 -4.20 8.64 -15.27
N ALA A 31 -3.93 9.94 -15.21
CA ALA A 31 -3.59 10.65 -13.99
C ALA A 31 -4.77 10.72 -13.00
N GLU A 32 -6.00 10.96 -13.49
CA GLU A 32 -7.21 10.85 -12.66
C GLU A 32 -7.40 9.43 -12.12
N GLN A 33 -7.17 8.42 -12.95
CA GLN A 33 -7.26 7.03 -12.52
C GLN A 33 -6.19 6.71 -11.46
N ALA A 34 -4.95 7.14 -11.67
CA ALA A 34 -3.87 7.00 -10.69
C ALA A 34 -4.22 7.67 -9.35
N LEU A 35 -4.85 8.85 -9.38
CA LEU A 35 -5.31 9.55 -8.19
C LEU A 35 -6.41 8.77 -7.46
N ARG A 36 -7.41 8.25 -8.19
CA ARG A 36 -8.45 7.39 -7.61
C ARG A 36 -7.84 6.13 -6.97
N ASP A 37 -6.86 5.53 -7.63
CA ASP A 37 -6.17 4.34 -7.12
C ASP A 37 -5.27 4.67 -5.92
N ALA A 38 -4.70 5.89 -5.85
CA ALA A 38 -3.96 6.36 -4.67
C ALA A 38 -4.89 6.55 -3.46
N ILE A 39 -6.05 7.17 -3.65
CA ILE A 39 -7.05 7.34 -2.59
C ILE A 39 -7.54 5.98 -2.12
N ARG A 40 -7.87 5.08 -3.04
CA ARG A 40 -8.28 3.71 -2.70
C ARG A 40 -7.21 2.96 -1.90
N GLU A 41 -5.94 3.10 -2.29
CA GLU A 41 -4.80 2.52 -1.56
C GLU A 41 -4.72 3.06 -0.13
N LEU A 42 -4.82 4.38 0.03
CA LEU A 42 -4.74 5.04 1.34
C LEU A 42 -5.91 4.68 2.26
N LEU A 43 -7.08 4.34 1.71
CA LEU A 43 -8.22 3.88 2.49
C LEU A 43 -8.11 2.41 2.95
N GLN A 44 -7.12 1.65 2.49
CA GLN A 44 -6.89 0.29 2.96
C GLN A 44 -6.40 0.28 4.41
N ALA A 45 -6.63 -0.84 5.11
CA ALA A 45 -6.18 -1.01 6.49
C ALA A 45 -4.64 -0.97 6.62
N ASN A 46 -3.91 -1.44 5.60
CA ASN A 46 -2.46 -1.41 5.51
C ASN A 46 -2.04 -0.80 4.16
N PRO A 47 -1.95 0.53 4.05
CA PRO A 47 -1.69 1.18 2.77
C PRO A 47 -0.22 1.13 2.36
N ASP A 48 0.05 0.95 1.07
CA ASP A 48 1.39 1.14 0.49
C ASP A 48 1.68 2.64 0.27
N GLU A 49 2.30 3.29 1.27
CA GLU A 49 2.65 4.72 1.23
C GLU A 49 3.48 5.12 -0.01
N ASN A 50 4.43 4.27 -0.42
CA ASN A 50 5.30 4.54 -1.57
C ASN A 50 4.53 4.50 -2.90
N ARG A 51 3.57 3.59 -3.04
CA ARG A 51 2.74 3.47 -4.24
C ARG A 51 1.76 4.63 -4.33
N ALA A 52 1.15 5.00 -3.20
CA ALA A 52 0.27 6.16 -3.13
C ALA A 52 1.02 7.45 -3.48
N GLU A 53 2.22 7.65 -2.94
CA GLU A 53 3.07 8.83 -3.26
C GLU A 53 3.42 8.89 -4.74
N ALA A 54 3.85 7.78 -5.35
CA ALA A 54 4.17 7.74 -6.77
C ALA A 54 2.95 8.08 -7.65
N ARG A 55 1.77 7.56 -7.30
CA ARG A 55 0.53 7.83 -8.03
C ARG A 55 0.07 9.29 -7.89
N ILE A 56 0.20 9.87 -6.69
CA ILE A 56 -0.06 11.30 -6.44
C ILE A 56 0.92 12.17 -7.25
N ALA A 57 2.21 11.80 -7.29
CA ALA A 57 3.21 12.52 -8.06
C ALA A 57 2.93 12.48 -9.57
N ILE A 58 2.48 11.35 -10.12
CA ILE A 58 2.04 11.24 -11.51
C ILE A 58 0.86 12.18 -11.78
N ALA A 59 -0.14 12.21 -10.88
CA ALA A 59 -1.31 13.08 -11.03
C ALA A 59 -0.92 14.57 -11.01
N ARG A 60 -0.01 14.95 -10.10
CA ARG A 60 0.54 16.31 -10.00
C ARG A 60 1.35 16.68 -11.24
N ALA A 61 2.18 15.77 -11.76
CA ALA A 61 3.00 16.00 -12.95
C ALA A 61 2.16 16.14 -14.23
N ALA A 62 1.01 15.46 -14.31
CA ALA A 62 0.05 15.62 -15.39
C ALA A 62 -0.70 16.97 -15.35
N GLY A 63 -0.40 17.84 -14.38
CA GLY A 63 -1.01 19.16 -14.25
C GLY A 63 -2.48 19.10 -13.81
N ILE A 64 -2.93 17.97 -13.27
CA ILE A 64 -4.21 17.93 -12.57
C ILE A 64 -3.99 18.75 -11.29
N LEU A 65 -4.67 19.88 -11.17
CA LEU A 65 -4.70 20.70 -9.97
C LEU A 65 -6.10 20.57 -9.37
N SER A 66 -6.38 19.40 -8.81
CA SER A 66 -7.67 19.10 -8.19
C SER A 66 -7.56 19.13 -6.67
N GLU A 67 -8.67 19.50 -6.02
CA GLU A 67 -8.85 19.37 -4.57
C GLU A 67 -8.51 17.95 -4.08
N ASP A 68 -8.81 16.94 -4.91
CA ASP A 68 -8.52 15.54 -4.64
C ASP A 68 -7.01 15.25 -4.45
N ILE A 69 -6.10 15.97 -5.11
CA ILE A 69 -4.66 15.81 -4.88
C ILE A 69 -4.28 16.33 -3.51
N VAL A 70 -4.78 17.50 -3.13
CA VAL A 70 -4.54 18.08 -1.81
C VAL A 70 -5.07 17.15 -0.72
N LEU A 71 -6.28 16.60 -0.92
CA LEU A 71 -6.86 15.59 -0.05
C LEU A 71 -5.98 14.34 0.05
N ALA A 72 -5.53 13.77 -1.07
CA ALA A 72 -4.71 12.57 -1.11
C ALA A 72 -3.34 12.78 -0.42
N GLU A 73 -2.75 13.97 -0.58
CA GLU A 73 -1.51 14.36 0.10
C GLU A 73 -1.69 14.47 1.62
N ASP A 74 -2.78 15.09 2.07
CA ASP A 74 -3.14 15.17 3.48
C ASP A 74 -3.42 13.79 4.08
N MET A 75 -4.08 12.90 3.34
CA MET A 75 -4.29 11.51 3.74
C MET A 75 -2.95 10.79 3.90
N LEU A 76 -2.05 10.88 2.91
CA LEU A 76 -0.71 10.28 2.97
C LEU A 76 0.08 10.81 4.19
N LYS A 77 0.02 12.11 4.45
CA LYS A 77 0.65 12.74 5.62
C LYS A 77 0.09 12.21 6.93
N LYS A 78 -1.23 12.05 7.06
CA LYS A 78 -1.89 11.47 8.24
C LYS A 78 -1.48 10.01 8.46
N HIS A 79 -1.36 9.22 7.39
CA HIS A 79 -0.87 7.85 7.48
C HIS A 79 0.57 7.79 7.96
N ARG A 80 1.48 8.57 7.35
CA ARG A 80 2.88 8.67 7.78
C ARG A 80 3.02 9.09 9.24
N ALA A 81 2.24 10.09 9.67
CA ALA A 81 2.22 10.55 11.06
C ALA A 81 1.72 9.47 12.02
N THR A 82 0.67 8.74 11.65
CA THR A 82 0.12 7.64 12.46
C THR A 82 1.11 6.49 12.55
N ARG A 83 1.70 6.08 11.42
CA ARG A 83 2.74 5.06 11.36
C ARG A 83 3.94 5.43 12.22
N ALA A 84 4.44 6.67 12.13
CA ALA A 84 5.53 7.15 12.97
C ALA A 84 5.18 7.07 14.47
N LYS A 85 3.94 7.42 14.87
CA LYS A 85 3.46 7.31 16.26
C LYS A 85 3.32 5.87 16.74
N THR A 86 3.04 4.92 15.85
CA THR A 86 2.82 3.50 16.18
C THR A 86 4.07 2.62 15.99
N ARG A 87 5.10 3.09 15.27
CA ARG A 87 6.33 2.35 14.89
C ARG A 87 7.16 1.75 16.04
N GLY A 88 6.84 2.06 17.29
CA GLY A 88 7.47 1.45 18.47
C GLY A 88 6.50 0.94 19.54
N LYS A 89 5.20 1.19 19.39
CA LYS A 89 4.19 0.85 20.42
C LYS A 89 3.72 -0.61 20.37
N THR A 90 4.00 -1.31 19.28
CA THR A 90 3.69 -2.75 19.12
C THR A 90 4.80 -3.68 19.65
N ALA A 91 5.93 -3.13 20.12
CA ALA A 91 7.06 -3.91 20.64
C ALA A 91 7.03 -4.13 22.16
N THR A 92 6.12 -3.50 22.90
CA THR A 92 6.00 -3.69 24.37
C THR A 92 4.90 -4.70 24.69
N GLY A 93 5.15 -5.99 24.48
CA GLY A 93 4.11 -6.98 24.79
C GLY A 93 4.36 -8.46 24.55
N ARG A 94 5.59 -8.94 24.29
CA ARG A 94 5.94 -10.35 24.56
C ARG A 94 7.46 -10.52 24.50
N LYS A 95 8.12 -10.65 25.66
CA LYS A 95 9.41 -11.32 25.73
C LYS A 95 9.18 -12.75 25.21
N ARG A 96 9.48 -13.02 23.95
CA ARG A 96 9.74 -14.39 23.51
C ARG A 96 11.15 -14.71 24.03
N LYS A 97 11.22 -15.68 24.94
CA LYS A 97 12.47 -16.33 25.32
C LYS A 97 13.15 -16.80 24.03
N PRO A 98 14.43 -16.47 23.78
CA PRO A 98 15.12 -17.04 22.63
C PRO A 98 15.23 -18.55 22.87
N ALA A 99 14.57 -19.33 22.01
CA ALA A 99 14.91 -20.73 21.84
C ALA A 99 16.20 -20.76 21.01
N ALA A 100 17.20 -21.46 21.52
CA ALA A 100 18.49 -21.65 20.88
C ALA A 100 18.33 -22.24 19.46
N GLN A 101 19.25 -21.85 18.60
CA GLN A 101 19.48 -22.40 17.26
C GLN A 101 19.56 -23.94 17.28
N GLY A 102 18.99 -24.54 16.23
CA GLY A 102 19.17 -25.94 15.85
C GLY A 102 18.56 -26.12 14.47
N ASP A 103 19.42 -26.13 13.46
CA ASP A 103 19.10 -26.39 12.06
C ASP A 103 18.64 -27.85 11.83
N ASP A 104 17.82 -27.98 10.79
CA ASP A 104 17.64 -29.11 9.87
C ASP A 104 17.02 -30.46 10.32
N ASP A 105 15.96 -30.76 9.55
CA ASP A 105 15.53 -32.03 8.97
C ASP A 105 14.71 -33.10 9.73
N ALA A 106 13.59 -33.41 9.09
CA ALA A 106 12.83 -34.66 8.99
C ALA A 106 12.81 -35.66 10.16
N ALA A 107 11.63 -35.82 10.79
CA ALA A 107 10.87 -37.08 10.85
C ALA A 107 9.72 -37.03 11.90
N LYS A 108 8.48 -37.22 11.44
CA LYS A 108 7.43 -37.92 12.22
C LYS A 108 7.70 -39.44 12.09
N PRO A 109 7.10 -40.36 12.89
CA PRO A 109 6.12 -40.20 13.98
C PRO A 109 6.44 -41.05 15.24
N GLN A 110 5.72 -40.88 16.36
CA GLN A 110 5.02 -41.99 17.05
C GLN A 110 4.35 -41.57 18.37
N GLN A 111 3.15 -42.10 18.53
CA GLN A 111 2.29 -42.04 19.70
C GLN A 111 2.86 -42.90 20.84
N ALA A 112 2.90 -42.36 22.06
CA ALA A 112 3.09 -43.16 23.28
C ALA A 112 2.18 -42.67 24.41
N ARG A 113 1.02 -43.34 24.48
CA ARG A 113 0.16 -43.75 25.63
C ARG A 113 -0.08 -42.84 26.85
N PRO A 114 -1.32 -42.82 27.39
CA PRO A 114 -1.70 -42.00 28.55
C PRO A 114 -1.33 -42.67 29.88
N ALA A 115 -0.62 -41.96 30.75
CA ALA A 115 -0.40 -42.39 32.13
C ALA A 115 -1.64 -42.06 33.01
N LYS A 116 -2.21 -43.10 33.63
CA LYS A 116 -3.33 -43.04 34.57
C LYS A 116 -2.91 -42.45 35.93
N LYS A 117 -3.74 -41.52 36.42
CA LYS A 117 -4.18 -41.22 37.82
C LYS A 117 -3.26 -41.58 39.01
N ALA A 118 -2.96 -40.56 39.82
CA ALA A 118 -3.00 -40.61 41.30
C ALA A 118 -3.38 -39.20 41.81
N ALA A 119 -4.66 -39.00 42.17
CA ALA A 119 -5.15 -38.83 43.54
C ALA A 119 -4.81 -37.46 44.18
N LYS A 120 -5.82 -36.58 44.23
CA LYS A 120 -5.83 -35.34 45.05
C LYS A 120 -6.05 -35.69 46.53
N PRO A 121 -5.39 -35.00 47.47
CA PRO A 121 -5.94 -34.68 48.78
C PRO A 121 -6.26 -33.17 48.92
N PRO A 122 -7.04 -32.77 49.95
CA PRO A 122 -8.07 -31.71 49.87
C PRO A 122 -7.56 -30.27 50.12
N PRO A 123 -8.36 -29.24 49.79
CA PRO A 123 -8.04 -27.85 50.12
C PRO A 123 -8.12 -27.62 51.64
N ARG A 124 -7.04 -27.08 52.22
CA ARG A 124 -7.10 -26.46 53.56
C ARG A 124 -7.86 -25.14 53.45
N LYS A 125 -8.80 -24.94 54.39
CA LYS A 125 -9.76 -23.83 54.47
C LYS A 125 -9.11 -22.44 54.50
N PRO A 126 -9.83 -21.39 54.07
CA PRO A 126 -9.40 -20.01 54.19
C PRO A 126 -9.44 -19.57 55.65
N GLY A 127 -8.47 -18.74 56.06
CA GLY A 127 -8.48 -18.09 57.37
C GLY A 127 -9.44 -16.90 57.38
N THR A 128 -10.47 -17.01 58.21
CA THR A 128 -11.07 -15.98 59.08
C THR A 128 -11.91 -16.71 60.11
#